data_AF-A0A252F5M0-F1
#
_entry.id   AF-A0A252F5M0-F1
#
_cell.length_a   1.000
_cell.length_b   1.000
_cell.length_c   1.000
_cell.angle_alpha   90.00
_cell.angle_beta   90.00
_cell.angle_gamma   90.00
#
_symmetry.space_group_name_H-M   'P 1'
#
loop_
_entity.id
_entity.type
_entity.pdbx_description
1 polymer ?
#
loop_
_entity_poly.entity_id
_entity_poly.type
_entity_poly.pdbx_seq_one_letter_code
_entity_poly.pdbx_strand_id
1 'polypeptide(L)'
;MTVTERVAYVRGLFEGFEVNVDKKEGRLFKEIIDLLEDMALSITDLEEENEALQEVIDAMIEDIYDDDDSYDEEDVEPDDMAYDPDSELFEVVCPSCGEEIYVDEAALSQGSIACPACGEELEFDMSALDGDFSLDDIPEGDIPEDDIPADDFPEIEFDSDEEPDAEDDLDEDDDTDDD
;
A
#
# COMPACT_ATOMS: atom_id res chain seq x y z
N MET A 1 23.31 -2.31 23.70
CA MET A 1 22.80 -1.94 25.03
C MET A 1 21.29 -1.91 24.91
N THR A 2 20.57 -2.81 25.57
CA THR A 2 19.11 -2.90 25.47
C THR A 2 18.44 -1.70 26.13
N VAL A 3 17.17 -1.46 25.83
CA VAL A 3 16.39 -0.39 26.50
C VAL A 3 16.38 -0.62 28.03
N THR A 4 16.21 -1.88 28.46
CA THR A 4 16.27 -2.30 29.87
C THR A 4 17.63 -1.99 30.53
N GLU A 5 18.76 -2.25 29.86
CA GLU A 5 20.09 -1.90 30.37
C GLU A 5 20.30 -0.38 30.51
N ARG A 6 19.77 0.40 29.56
CA ARG A 6 19.83 1.86 29.62
C ARG A 6 18.99 2.43 30.75
N VAL A 7 17.80 1.90 30.99
CA VAL A 7 16.93 2.34 32.10
C VAL A 7 17.56 1.95 33.44
N ALA A 8 18.13 0.75 33.57
CA ALA A 8 18.86 0.33 34.76
C ALA A 8 20.05 1.26 35.07
N TYR A 9 20.78 1.71 34.05
CA TYR A 9 21.84 2.70 34.20
C TYR A 9 21.30 4.06 34.71
N VAL A 10 20.19 4.54 34.16
CA VAL A 10 19.54 5.79 34.60
C VAL A 10 19.05 5.68 36.05
N ARG A 11 18.48 4.55 36.44
CA ARG A 11 18.08 4.27 37.83
C ARG A 11 19.30 4.32 38.77
N GLY A 12 20.40 3.67 38.39
CA GLY A 12 21.64 3.69 39.15
C GLY A 12 22.22 5.10 39.33
N LEU A 13 22.14 5.94 38.29
CA LEU A 13 22.50 7.35 38.39
C LEU A 13 21.58 8.10 39.37
N PHE A 14 20.27 7.92 39.26
CA PHE A 14 19.29 8.58 40.14
C PHE A 14 19.52 8.23 41.62
N GLU A 15 19.78 6.96 41.93
CA GLU A 15 20.11 6.50 43.27
C GLU A 15 21.46 7.07 43.76
N GLY A 16 22.44 7.23 42.87
CA GLY A 16 23.75 7.83 43.17
C GLY A 16 23.77 9.34 43.35
N PHE A 17 22.77 10.07 42.81
CA PHE A 17 22.66 11.53 42.95
C PHE A 17 22.07 12.00 44.29
N GLU A 18 21.75 11.08 45.21
CA GLU A 18 21.15 11.36 46.52
C GLU A 18 19.93 12.31 46.43
N VAL A 19 19.12 12.17 45.37
CA VAL A 19 17.95 13.03 45.14
C VAL A 19 16.96 12.84 46.28
N ASN A 20 16.54 13.95 46.90
CA ASN A 20 15.54 13.91 47.96
C ASN A 20 14.15 13.60 47.37
N VAL A 21 13.77 12.33 47.41
CA VAL A 21 12.49 11.77 46.97
C VAL A 21 11.27 12.25 47.79
N ASP A 22 11.46 12.96 48.91
CA ASP A 22 10.34 13.56 49.65
C ASP A 22 9.90 14.89 49.04
N LYS A 23 10.75 15.54 48.24
CA LYS A 23 10.41 16.76 47.50
C LYS A 23 9.61 16.43 46.23
N LYS A 24 8.83 17.40 45.76
CA LYS A 24 7.96 17.24 44.59
C LYS A 24 8.76 16.81 43.35
N GLU A 25 9.94 17.38 43.19
CA GLU A 25 10.86 17.11 42.09
C GLU A 25 11.40 15.67 42.18
N GLY A 26 11.80 15.22 43.37
CA GLY A 26 12.31 13.86 43.57
C GLY A 26 11.25 12.79 43.36
N ARG A 27 9.99 13.05 43.76
CA ARG A 27 8.85 12.17 43.46
C ARG A 27 8.62 12.07 41.95
N LEU A 28 8.62 13.21 41.25
CA LEU A 28 8.45 13.22 39.80
C LEU A 28 9.53 12.37 39.09
N PHE A 29 10.80 12.54 39.45
CA PHE A 29 11.88 11.75 38.85
C PHE A 29 11.74 10.25 39.14
N LYS A 30 11.30 9.88 40.35
CA LYS A 30 11.04 8.49 40.68
C LYS A 30 9.94 7.90 39.79
N GLU A 31 8.80 8.57 39.68
CA GLU A 31 7.70 8.11 38.83
C GLU A 31 8.10 8.04 37.34
N ILE A 32 8.97 8.95 36.87
CA ILE A 32 9.51 8.89 35.50
C ILE A 32 10.38 7.65 35.32
N ILE A 33 11.22 7.30 36.29
CA ILE A 33 12.09 6.13 36.22
C ILE A 33 11.25 4.85 36.25
N ASP A 34 10.27 4.79 37.16
CA ASP A 34 9.35 3.65 37.26
C ASP A 34 8.59 3.46 35.93
N LEU A 35 8.09 4.55 35.31
CA LEU A 35 7.47 4.50 33.98
C LEU A 35 8.44 4.01 32.88
N LEU A 36 9.68 4.47 32.91
CA LEU A 36 10.70 4.02 31.94
C LEU A 36 11.02 2.54 32.10
N GLU A 37 10.97 1.99 33.32
CA GLU A 37 11.13 0.56 33.57
C GLU A 37 9.97 -0.25 32.99
N ASP A 38 8.73 0.18 33.23
CA ASP A 38 7.55 -0.46 32.67
C ASP A 38 7.56 -0.42 31.13
N MET A 39 7.97 0.72 30.53
CA MET A 39 8.14 0.84 29.08
C MET A 39 9.24 -0.06 28.55
N ALA A 40 10.37 -0.17 29.26
CA ALA A 40 11.48 -1.01 28.84
C ALA A 40 11.09 -2.50 28.82
N LEU A 41 10.35 -2.96 29.84
CA LEU A 41 9.81 -4.32 29.87
C LEU A 41 8.81 -4.54 28.72
N SER A 42 7.87 -3.62 28.52
CA SER A 42 6.88 -3.72 27.44
C SER A 42 7.53 -3.76 26.05
N ILE A 43 8.62 -3.01 25.84
CA ILE A 43 9.37 -3.05 24.58
C ILE A 43 10.04 -4.39 24.39
N THR A 44 10.67 -4.95 25.43
CA THR A 44 11.30 -6.28 25.33
C THR A 44 10.26 -7.36 25.06
N ASP A 45 9.10 -7.33 25.71
CA ASP A 45 8.00 -8.26 25.44
C ASP A 45 7.53 -8.15 23.97
N LEU A 46 7.40 -6.92 23.44
CA LEU A 46 7.05 -6.68 22.03
C LEU A 46 8.12 -7.16 21.04
N GLU A 47 9.41 -6.99 21.39
CA GLU A 47 10.52 -7.49 20.57
C GLU A 47 10.47 -9.02 20.46
N GLU A 48 10.21 -9.73 21.57
CA GLU A 48 10.04 -11.19 21.60
C GLU A 48 8.81 -11.66 20.81
N GLU A 49 7.67 -10.99 20.97
CA GLU A 49 6.44 -11.30 20.20
C GLU A 49 6.64 -11.07 18.70
N ASN A 50 7.39 -10.03 18.32
CA ASN A 50 7.66 -9.71 16.92
C ASN A 50 8.63 -10.71 16.29
N GLU A 51 9.64 -11.18 17.03
CA GLU A 51 10.51 -12.28 16.58
C GLU A 51 9.70 -13.55 16.34
N ALA A 52 8.80 -13.91 17.26
CA ALA A 52 7.90 -15.05 17.08
C ALA A 52 6.96 -14.90 15.86
N LEU A 53 6.49 -13.68 15.58
CA LEU A 53 5.69 -13.40 14.38
C LEU A 53 6.51 -13.55 13.09
N GLN A 54 7.77 -13.13 13.09
CA GLN A 54 8.66 -13.30 11.94
C GLN A 54 8.85 -14.78 11.61
N GLU A 55 9.08 -15.63 12.62
CA GLU A 55 9.19 -17.08 12.41
C GLU A 55 7.93 -17.69 11.77
N VAL A 56 6.73 -17.23 12.18
CA VAL A 56 5.47 -17.69 11.59
C VAL A 56 5.32 -17.21 10.15
N ILE A 57 5.72 -15.98 9.84
CA ILE A 57 5.70 -15.44 8.48
C ILE A 57 6.65 -16.23 7.59
N ASP A 58 7.87 -16.50 8.05
CA ASP A 58 8.85 -17.28 7.30
C ASP A 58 8.33 -18.69 7.00
N ALA A 59 7.66 -19.33 7.97
CA ALA A 59 7.01 -20.64 7.76
C ALA A 59 5.85 -20.58 6.74
N MET A 60 5.02 -19.54 6.79
CA MET A 60 3.95 -19.35 5.79
C MET A 60 4.53 -19.10 4.39
N ILE A 61 5.65 -18.39 4.31
CA ILE A 61 6.36 -18.15 3.06
C ILE A 61 6.92 -19.48 2.51
N GLU A 62 7.55 -20.30 3.36
CA GLU A 62 8.03 -21.63 2.98
C GLU A 62 6.88 -22.50 2.44
N ASP A 63 5.73 -22.54 3.11
CA ASP A 63 4.55 -23.28 2.64
C ASP A 63 4.06 -22.79 1.25
N ILE A 64 4.14 -21.49 0.93
CA ILE A 64 3.73 -20.95 -0.37
C ILE A 64 4.75 -21.32 -1.47
N TYR A 65 6.05 -21.19 -1.18
CA TYR A 65 7.10 -21.47 -2.17
C TYR A 65 7.34 -22.97 -2.39
N ASP A 66 7.09 -23.83 -1.39
CA ASP A 66 7.17 -25.29 -1.53
C ASP A 66 5.97 -25.87 -2.30
N ASP A 67 4.86 -25.11 -2.39
CA ASP A 67 3.67 -25.46 -3.18
C ASP A 67 3.73 -24.92 -4.63
N ASP A 68 4.74 -24.10 -4.98
CA ASP A 68 4.94 -23.54 -6.33
C ASP A 68 5.43 -24.60 -7.34
N ASP A 69 6.07 -25.67 -6.86
CA ASP A 69 6.37 -26.88 -7.66
C ASP A 69 5.11 -27.79 -7.84
N SER A 70 3.99 -27.48 -7.19
CA SER A 70 2.70 -28.19 -7.37
C SER A 70 1.81 -27.57 -8.44
N TYR A 71 2.08 -26.31 -8.83
CA TYR A 71 1.57 -25.72 -10.07
C TYR A 71 2.43 -26.16 -11.26
N ASP A 72 2.79 -27.44 -11.28
CA ASP A 72 3.32 -28.08 -12.49
C ASP A 72 2.27 -27.83 -13.58
N GLU A 73 2.64 -27.10 -14.62
CA GLU A 73 1.87 -26.74 -15.83
C GLU A 73 1.41 -27.99 -16.63
N GLU A 74 1.32 -29.17 -16.01
CA GLU A 74 1.00 -30.45 -16.63
C GLU A 74 -0.43 -30.94 -16.36
N ASP A 75 -1.23 -30.30 -15.50
CA ASP A 75 -2.62 -30.73 -15.22
C ASP A 75 -3.70 -29.65 -15.43
N VAL A 76 -3.37 -28.56 -16.11
CA VAL A 76 -4.38 -27.68 -16.72
C VAL A 76 -4.59 -28.17 -18.15
N GLU A 77 -5.72 -28.84 -18.42
CA GLU A 77 -6.11 -29.05 -19.82
C GLU A 77 -6.12 -27.67 -20.51
N PRO A 78 -5.42 -27.50 -21.65
CA PRO A 78 -5.22 -26.21 -22.31
C PRO A 78 -6.52 -25.57 -22.88
N ASP A 79 -7.68 -26.08 -22.48
CA ASP A 79 -9.01 -25.63 -22.88
C ASP A 79 -9.74 -24.87 -21.74
N ASP A 80 -9.24 -24.88 -20.49
CA ASP A 80 -9.96 -24.31 -19.32
C ASP A 80 -9.32 -23.05 -18.69
N MET A 81 -8.19 -22.54 -19.20
CA MET A 81 -7.64 -21.23 -18.80
C MET A 81 -7.17 -20.40 -20.00
N ALA A 82 -8.03 -20.24 -21.00
CA ALA A 82 -7.86 -19.16 -21.97
C ALA A 82 -8.21 -17.81 -21.31
N TYR A 83 -7.33 -17.32 -20.43
CA TYR A 83 -7.23 -15.88 -20.23
C TYR A 83 -6.72 -15.32 -21.54
N ASP A 84 -7.62 -14.88 -22.41
CA ASP A 84 -7.27 -14.17 -23.62
C ASP A 84 -6.78 -12.77 -23.20
N PRO A 85 -5.47 -12.48 -23.26
CA PRO A 85 -4.95 -11.16 -22.90
C PRO A 85 -5.48 -10.06 -23.84
N ASP A 86 -6.11 -10.44 -24.96
CA ASP A 86 -6.79 -9.52 -25.88
C ASP A 86 -8.29 -9.34 -25.57
N SER A 87 -8.82 -9.96 -24.50
CA SER A 87 -10.21 -9.71 -24.08
C SER A 87 -10.35 -8.32 -23.45
N GLU A 88 -11.02 -7.42 -24.15
CA GLU A 88 -11.28 -6.06 -23.68
C GLU A 88 -12.24 -6.08 -22.47
N LEU A 89 -11.72 -5.71 -21.30
CA LEU A 89 -12.48 -5.53 -20.07
C LEU A 89 -12.82 -4.04 -19.87
N PHE A 90 -14.08 -3.77 -19.56
CA PHE A 90 -14.60 -2.43 -19.30
C PHE A 90 -14.84 -2.24 -17.81
N GLU A 91 -14.39 -1.11 -17.27
CA GLU A 91 -14.64 -0.72 -15.89
C GLU A 91 -15.95 0.05 -15.78
N VAL A 92 -16.84 -0.41 -14.90
CA VAL A 92 -18.16 0.18 -14.66
C VAL A 92 -18.36 0.38 -13.16
N VAL A 93 -18.76 1.59 -12.77
CA VAL A 93 -19.12 1.90 -11.38
C VAL A 93 -20.61 1.66 -11.16
N CYS A 94 -20.95 0.83 -10.18
CA CYS A 94 -22.34 0.61 -9.82
C CYS A 94 -22.96 1.88 -9.21
N PRO A 95 -24.08 2.42 -9.75
CA PRO A 95 -24.71 3.63 -9.22
C PRO A 95 -25.37 3.42 -7.84
N SER A 96 -25.65 2.17 -7.46
CA SER A 96 -26.36 1.86 -6.21
C SER A 96 -25.44 1.69 -5.01
N CYS A 97 -24.25 1.10 -5.18
CA CYS A 97 -23.30 0.87 -4.09
C CYS A 97 -21.93 1.53 -4.28
N GLY A 98 -21.62 2.05 -5.46
CA GLY A 98 -20.32 2.66 -5.78
C GLY A 98 -19.18 1.67 -5.97
N GLU A 99 -19.49 0.38 -6.14
CA GLU A 99 -18.47 -0.65 -6.40
C GLU A 99 -17.98 -0.55 -7.86
N GLU A 100 -16.67 -0.63 -8.05
CA GLU A 100 -16.00 -0.74 -9.35
C GLU A 100 -16.03 -2.20 -9.82
N ILE A 101 -16.63 -2.45 -10.98
CA ILE A 101 -16.85 -3.79 -11.53
C ILE A 101 -16.20 -3.86 -12.92
N TYR A 102 -15.47 -4.93 -13.19
CA TYR A 102 -14.92 -5.22 -14.51
C TYR A 102 -15.87 -6.15 -15.28
N VAL A 103 -16.26 -5.74 -16.48
CA VAL A 103 -17.25 -6.43 -17.32
C VAL A 103 -16.65 -6.66 -18.71
N ASP A 104 -16.81 -7.87 -19.26
CA ASP A 104 -16.36 -8.20 -20.61
C ASP A 104 -17.39 -7.79 -21.69
N GLU A 105 -16.94 -7.74 -22.95
CA GLU A 105 -17.82 -7.42 -24.09
C GLU A 105 -19.02 -8.38 -24.18
N ALA A 106 -18.82 -9.66 -23.81
CA ALA A 106 -19.87 -10.67 -23.83
C ALA A 106 -21.00 -10.36 -22.82
N ALA A 107 -20.68 -9.93 -21.60
CA ALA A 107 -21.67 -9.54 -20.60
C ALA A 107 -22.33 -8.20 -20.94
N LEU A 108 -21.59 -7.24 -21.53
CA LEU A 108 -22.19 -6.01 -22.03
C LEU A 108 -23.16 -6.26 -23.19
N SER A 109 -22.86 -7.21 -24.07
CA SER A 109 -23.73 -7.59 -25.21
C SER A 109 -25.06 -8.23 -24.78
N GLN A 110 -25.12 -8.79 -23.56
CA GLN A 110 -26.34 -9.34 -22.99
C GLN A 110 -27.31 -8.24 -22.52
N GLY A 111 -26.84 -7.00 -22.39
CA GLY A 111 -27.65 -5.82 -22.08
C GLY A 111 -28.03 -5.67 -20.62
N SER A 112 -27.71 -6.63 -19.75
CA SER A 112 -27.90 -6.51 -18.30
C SER A 112 -26.92 -7.40 -17.51
N ILE A 113 -26.40 -6.90 -16.38
CA ILE A 113 -25.58 -7.67 -15.44
C ILE A 113 -25.97 -7.34 -13.99
N ALA A 114 -25.97 -8.32 -13.11
CA ALA A 114 -26.17 -8.07 -11.68
C ALA A 114 -24.86 -7.65 -11.01
N CYS A 115 -24.89 -6.55 -10.24
CA CYS A 115 -23.76 -6.12 -9.43
C CYS A 115 -23.41 -7.21 -8.38
N PRO A 116 -22.15 -7.65 -8.27
CA PRO A 116 -21.75 -8.70 -7.33
C PRO A 116 -21.81 -8.23 -5.86
N ALA A 117 -21.69 -6.93 -5.60
CA ALA A 117 -21.68 -6.37 -4.26
C ALA A 117 -23.09 -6.12 -3.68
N CYS A 118 -24.05 -5.68 -4.49
CA CYS A 118 -25.39 -5.32 -4.01
C CYS A 118 -26.55 -6.08 -4.67
N GLY A 119 -26.30 -6.79 -5.78
CA GLY A 119 -27.31 -7.55 -6.51
C GLY A 119 -28.28 -6.71 -7.35
N GLU A 120 -28.01 -5.42 -7.53
CA GLU A 120 -28.78 -4.56 -8.44
C GLU A 120 -28.49 -4.92 -9.91
N GLU A 121 -29.52 -4.93 -10.75
CA GLU A 121 -29.42 -5.22 -12.17
C GLU A 121 -29.03 -3.95 -12.95
N LEU A 122 -27.82 -3.94 -13.50
CA LEU A 122 -27.28 -2.86 -14.32
C LEU A 122 -27.65 -3.13 -15.77
N GLU A 123 -28.48 -2.26 -16.37
CA GLU A 123 -28.84 -2.33 -17.78
C GLU A 123 -27.88 -1.49 -18.64
N PHE A 124 -27.38 -2.06 -19.74
CA PHE A 124 -26.50 -1.39 -20.70
C PHE A 124 -27.19 -1.23 -22.05
N ASP A 125 -27.43 0.02 -22.45
CA ASP A 125 -28.05 0.33 -23.75
C ASP A 125 -26.99 0.74 -24.78
N MET A 126 -26.64 -0.21 -25.66
CA MET A 126 -25.69 -0.01 -26.76
C MET A 126 -26.34 0.60 -28.02
N SER A 127 -27.66 0.80 -28.03
CA SER A 127 -28.38 1.29 -29.22
C SER A 127 -28.01 2.72 -29.62
N ALA A 128 -27.39 3.48 -28.71
CA ALA A 128 -26.88 4.82 -28.98
C ALA A 128 -25.56 4.83 -29.78
N LEU A 129 -24.83 3.71 -29.87
CA LEU A 129 -23.55 3.64 -30.59
C LEU A 129 -23.69 3.34 -32.10
N ASP A 130 -24.77 2.68 -32.52
CA ASP A 130 -25.03 2.31 -33.93
C ASP A 130 -25.71 3.44 -34.74
N GLY A 131 -25.97 4.58 -34.11
CA GLY A 131 -26.46 5.79 -34.77
C GLY A 131 -25.28 6.59 -35.34
N ASP A 132 -25.35 6.91 -36.63
CA ASP A 132 -24.63 8.05 -37.21
C ASP A 132 -24.80 9.26 -36.29
N PHE A 133 -23.78 9.56 -35.47
CA PHE A 133 -23.71 10.76 -34.68
C PHE A 133 -23.56 11.94 -35.65
N SER A 134 -24.67 12.38 -36.24
CA SER A 134 -24.76 13.70 -36.81
C SER A 134 -24.64 14.69 -35.66
N LEU A 135 -23.62 15.56 -35.76
CA LEU A 135 -23.28 16.62 -34.80
C LEU A 135 -24.44 17.57 -34.47
N ASP A 136 -25.59 17.42 -35.12
CA ASP A 136 -26.78 18.27 -35.04
C ASP A 136 -27.79 17.82 -33.96
N ASP A 137 -27.62 16.66 -33.31
CA ASP A 137 -28.54 16.14 -32.27
C ASP A 137 -28.07 16.37 -30.82
N ILE A 138 -27.04 17.18 -30.60
CA ILE A 138 -26.71 17.66 -29.24
C ILE A 138 -27.80 18.67 -28.85
N PRO A 139 -28.63 18.40 -27.81
CA PRO A 139 -29.57 19.39 -27.35
C PRO A 139 -28.81 20.63 -26.86
N GLU A 140 -29.06 21.79 -27.46
CA GLU A 140 -28.61 23.10 -26.98
C GLU A 140 -29.27 23.39 -25.62
N GLY A 141 -28.75 22.76 -24.57
CA GLY A 141 -29.23 22.89 -23.21
C GLY A 141 -28.06 23.24 -22.29
N ASP A 142 -27.84 24.55 -22.14
CA ASP A 142 -27.16 25.27 -21.06
C ASP A 142 -26.13 24.45 -20.26
N ILE A 143 -24.87 24.48 -20.71
CA ILE A 143 -23.73 24.30 -19.80
C ILE A 143 -23.77 25.54 -18.89
N PRO A 144 -24.04 25.41 -17.58
CA PRO A 144 -24.02 26.57 -16.70
C PRO A 144 -22.59 27.11 -16.64
N GLU A 145 -22.38 28.34 -17.12
CA GLU A 145 -21.08 29.05 -17.11
C GLU A 145 -20.65 29.51 -15.70
N ASP A 146 -21.25 29.00 -14.63
CA ASP A 146 -20.98 29.47 -13.27
C ASP A 146 -20.09 28.48 -12.51
N ASP A 147 -18.92 29.02 -12.11
CA ASP A 147 -17.93 28.50 -11.15
C ASP A 147 -16.80 27.57 -11.63
N ILE A 148 -16.09 27.99 -12.70
CA ILE A 148 -14.64 27.70 -12.77
C ILE A 148 -13.92 28.84 -12.04
N PRO A 149 -13.41 28.65 -10.81
CA PRO A 149 -12.68 29.71 -10.10
C PRO A 149 -11.43 30.09 -10.89
N ALA A 150 -11.32 31.38 -11.20
CA ALA A 150 -10.36 31.90 -12.18
C ALA A 150 -8.90 31.99 -11.72
N ASP A 151 -8.55 31.71 -10.46
CA ASP A 151 -7.21 32.05 -9.95
C ASP A 151 -6.75 31.16 -8.78
N ASP A 152 -6.34 29.90 -9.02
CA ASP A 152 -5.34 29.22 -8.17
C ASP A 152 -4.80 27.91 -8.78
N PHE A 153 -4.33 27.96 -10.04
CA PHE A 153 -3.35 26.96 -10.48
C PHE A 153 -1.97 27.47 -10.05
N PRO A 154 -1.28 26.81 -9.09
CA PRO A 154 0.11 27.16 -8.82
C PRO A 154 0.91 26.94 -10.11
N GLU A 155 1.64 27.97 -10.53
CA GLU A 155 2.63 27.85 -11.60
C GLU A 155 3.68 26.82 -11.14
N ILE A 156 3.58 25.61 -11.66
CA ILE A 156 4.65 24.61 -11.51
C ILE A 156 5.72 25.02 -12.52
N GLU A 157 6.72 25.78 -12.05
CA GLU A 157 7.98 25.94 -12.78
C GLU A 157 8.72 24.60 -12.74
N PHE A 158 8.75 23.91 -13.88
CA PHE A 158 9.68 22.82 -14.10
C PHE A 158 11.06 23.44 -14.34
N ASP A 159 11.93 23.41 -13.33
CA ASP A 159 13.36 23.61 -13.53
C ASP A 159 13.86 22.45 -14.40
N SER A 160 13.99 22.71 -15.69
CA SER A 160 14.83 21.92 -16.57
C SER A 160 16.27 22.24 -16.19
N ASP A 161 16.92 21.36 -15.43
CA ASP A 161 18.37 21.07 -15.46
C ASP A 161 18.79 20.43 -14.13
N GLU A 162 18.72 19.10 -14.03
CA GLU A 162 19.77 18.30 -13.39
C GLU A 162 19.61 16.84 -13.85
N GLU A 163 20.30 16.48 -14.94
CA GLU A 163 20.57 15.07 -15.23
C GLU A 163 21.46 14.54 -14.10
N PRO A 164 21.14 13.40 -13.45
CA PRO A 164 22.11 12.75 -12.59
C PRO A 164 23.21 12.18 -13.49
N ASP A 165 24.37 12.84 -13.49
CA ASP A 165 25.61 12.28 -14.04
C ASP A 165 25.81 10.89 -13.44
N ALA A 166 25.72 9.88 -14.32
CA ALA A 166 26.17 8.54 -14.03
C ALA A 166 27.71 8.58 -13.93
N GLU A 167 28.22 8.85 -12.74
CA GLU A 167 29.62 8.62 -12.42
C GLU A 167 29.81 7.10 -12.27
N ASP A 168 30.45 6.53 -13.30
CA ASP A 168 31.15 5.26 -13.27
C ASP A 168 32.20 5.28 -12.13
N ASP A 169 31.88 4.67 -10.99
CA ASP A 169 32.87 4.20 -10.02
C ASP A 169 32.72 2.67 -9.88
N LEU A 170 33.15 1.96 -10.93
CA LEU A 170 33.59 0.57 -10.81
C LEU A 170 35.00 0.59 -10.21
N ASP A 171 35.09 0.47 -8.89
CA ASP A 171 36.34 0.12 -8.23
C ASP A 171 36.71 -1.32 -8.61
N GLU A 172 37.55 -1.45 -9.64
CA GLU A 172 38.40 -2.63 -9.85
C GLU A 172 39.49 -2.63 -8.76
N ASP A 173 39.20 -3.26 -7.61
CA ASP A 173 40.26 -3.63 -6.67
C ASP A 173 41.04 -4.84 -7.25
N ASP A 174 42.13 -4.48 -7.91
CA ASP A 174 43.33 -5.26 -8.20
C ASP A 174 44.01 -5.70 -6.89
N ASP A 175 43.53 -6.81 -6.29
CA ASP A 175 44.34 -7.55 -5.32
C ASP A 175 45.25 -8.55 -6.06
N THR A 176 46.46 -8.05 -6.24
CA THR A 176 47.69 -8.72 -6.64
C THR A 176 47.89 -10.06 -5.92
N ASP A 177 47.83 -11.15 -6.68
CA ASP A 177 48.46 -12.43 -6.35
C ASP A 177 49.99 -12.24 -6.28
N ASP A 178 50.55 -12.20 -5.06
CA ASP A 178 51.99 -12.27 -4.81
C ASP A 178 52.39 -13.71 -4.46
N ASP A 179 53.42 -14.20 -5.15
CA ASP A 179 54.08 -15.52 -5.09
C ASP A 179 54.81 -15.78 -3.75
#